data_AF-A0ABD1D0T8-F1
#
_entry.id   AF-A0ABD1D0T8-F1
#
_cell.length_a   1.000
_cell.length_b   1.000
_cell.length_c   1.000
_cell.angle_alpha   90.00
_cell.angle_beta   90.00
_cell.angle_gamma   90.00
#
_symmetry.space_group_name_H-M   'P 1'
#
loop_
_entity.id
_entity.type
_entity.pdbx_description
1 polymer ?
#
loop_
_entity_poly.entity_id
_entity_poly.type
_entity_poly.pdbx_seq_one_letter_code
_entity_poly.pdbx_strand_id
1 'polypeptide(L)'
;MEPGSSGQGVAEAAEHSYQIHNLETVTEEEDTFKEWPLLVEDSTKSQLSWPLTRLLQQLDRQVQPQRELTTFDVLFTIAYCVGLEAGYVPVGHKLTSNQPLSRYASFDRRILTIFSKIIPSNFYNRESRSYRLDITLNSDDQQRCSLVGIKSGDFLCLTFTILNRTDLPGRSMFLPVSRFVPLLNFQKLPLSCQNLLELSHKLKNGLFTPVRDDLCQDADAALYPSLYGLPDEVLALLVRTYLGRKDRARLGATCGRLRELVKMYRPEGR
;
A
#
# COMPACT_ATOMS: atom_id res chain seq x y z
N MET A 1 10.50 -59.45 29.08
CA MET A 1 9.11 -59.03 29.35
C MET A 1 9.02 -57.55 29.02
N GLU A 2 8.44 -57.22 27.86
CA GLU A 2 7.75 -55.93 27.71
C GLU A 2 6.43 -55.97 28.51
N PRO A 3 5.86 -54.82 28.90
CA PRO A 3 5.07 -53.93 28.01
C PRO A 3 5.46 -52.43 28.17
N GLY A 4 5.13 -51.43 27.34
CA GLY A 4 4.19 -51.29 26.22
C GLY A 4 3.25 -50.08 26.43
N SER A 5 3.35 -49.05 25.56
CA SER A 5 2.39 -47.94 25.27
C SER A 5 2.26 -46.81 26.32
N SER A 6 2.13 -45.48 26.05
CA SER A 6 1.65 -44.66 24.91
C SER A 6 2.23 -43.24 25.12
N GLY A 7 2.79 -42.50 24.15
CA GLY A 7 2.08 -41.76 23.11
C GLY A 7 1.89 -40.28 23.48
N GLN A 8 2.72 -39.37 22.95
CA GLN A 8 2.34 -38.07 22.35
C GLN A 8 3.58 -37.26 21.95
N GLY A 9 3.66 -36.97 20.65
CA GLY A 9 4.65 -36.07 20.09
C GLY A 9 4.27 -34.61 20.31
N VAL A 10 5.29 -33.76 20.38
CA VAL A 10 5.18 -32.34 20.08
C VAL A 10 6.41 -32.00 19.24
N ALA A 11 6.17 -31.73 17.96
CA ALA A 11 7.17 -31.14 17.08
C ALA A 11 7.42 -29.72 17.57
N GLU A 12 8.61 -29.49 18.08
CA GLU A 12 9.12 -28.20 18.51
C GLU A 12 9.26 -27.31 17.27
N ALA A 13 8.43 -26.28 17.18
CA ALA A 13 8.48 -25.29 16.10
C ALA A 13 9.79 -24.51 16.22
N ALA A 14 10.68 -24.69 15.26
CA ALA A 14 11.91 -23.93 15.16
C ALA A 14 11.59 -22.44 14.92
N GLU A 15 11.77 -21.63 15.96
CA GLU A 15 11.81 -20.18 15.87
C GLU A 15 13.05 -19.76 15.06
N HIS A 16 12.87 -19.49 13.77
CA HIS A 16 13.91 -18.84 12.98
C HIS A 16 13.93 -17.35 13.32
N SER A 17 14.84 -16.98 14.22
CA SER A 17 15.24 -15.60 14.48
C SER A 17 16.00 -15.07 13.26
N TYR A 18 15.45 -14.06 12.60
CA TYR A 18 16.15 -13.34 11.55
C TYR A 18 16.92 -12.18 12.18
N GLN A 19 18.23 -12.37 12.36
CA GLN A 19 19.17 -11.26 12.57
C GLN A 19 19.51 -10.68 11.20
N ILE A 20 19.20 -9.40 10.98
CA ILE A 20 19.72 -8.64 9.83
C ILE A 20 20.65 -7.56 10.36
N HIS A 21 21.93 -7.70 10.01
CA HIS A 21 22.93 -6.66 10.13
C HIS A 21 22.73 -5.59 9.05
N ASN A 22 23.12 -4.36 9.41
CA ASN A 22 23.23 -3.13 8.63
C ASN A 22 21.99 -2.21 8.62
N LEU A 23 21.89 -1.36 9.65
CA LEU A 23 21.27 -0.05 9.55
C LEU A 23 22.17 0.84 8.67
N GLU A 24 21.86 0.94 7.38
CA GLU A 24 22.38 2.05 6.57
C GLU A 24 21.44 3.26 6.76
N THR A 25 21.92 4.26 7.50
CA THR A 25 21.36 5.60 7.50
C THR A 25 21.55 6.21 6.12
N VAL A 26 20.50 6.23 5.31
CA VAL A 26 20.52 6.87 3.98
C VAL A 26 20.08 8.33 4.16
N THR A 27 21.04 9.24 4.06
CA THR A 27 20.82 10.69 3.98
C THR A 27 20.04 11.05 2.72
N GLU A 28 19.10 11.97 2.87
CA GLU A 28 18.21 12.47 1.82
C GLU A 28 19.01 13.27 0.78
N GLU A 29 19.06 12.79 -0.46
CA GLU A 29 19.48 13.59 -1.62
C GLU A 29 18.24 14.29 -2.19
N GLU A 30 17.98 15.52 -1.74
CA GLU A 30 17.04 16.45 -2.37
C GLU A 30 17.74 17.21 -3.50
N ASP A 31 17.30 17.08 -4.76
CA ASP A 31 17.12 18.23 -5.69
C ASP A 31 16.74 17.95 -7.17
N THR A 32 16.35 16.74 -7.61
CA THR A 32 15.97 16.50 -9.03
C THR A 32 14.53 16.02 -9.29
N PHE A 33 13.65 16.05 -8.30
CA PHE A 33 12.36 15.34 -8.36
C PHE A 33 11.12 16.16 -8.75
N LYS A 34 11.25 17.42 -9.18
CA LYS A 34 10.09 18.32 -9.31
C LYS A 34 9.16 17.99 -10.49
N GLU A 35 9.60 17.18 -11.47
CA GLU A 35 8.81 16.82 -12.67
C GLU A 35 8.53 15.32 -12.82
N TRP A 36 9.10 14.45 -11.98
CA TRP A 36 8.90 13.00 -12.13
C TRP A 36 7.60 12.55 -11.46
N PRO A 37 6.72 11.79 -12.17
CA PRO A 37 5.55 11.20 -11.55
C PRO A 37 5.90 10.39 -10.29
N LEU A 38 5.17 10.66 -9.21
CA LEU A 38 5.38 9.98 -7.92
C LEU A 38 4.47 8.76 -7.77
N LEU A 39 3.21 8.89 -8.17
CA LEU A 39 2.22 7.82 -8.05
C LEU A 39 2.17 6.98 -9.32
N VAL A 40 1.83 5.70 -9.19
CA VAL A 40 1.62 4.76 -10.31
C VAL A 40 0.57 5.30 -11.27
N GLU A 41 -0.50 5.92 -10.76
CA GLU A 41 -1.57 6.51 -11.57
C GLU A 41 -1.14 7.68 -12.44
N ASP A 42 -0.08 8.41 -12.04
CA ASP A 42 0.48 9.53 -12.79
C ASP A 42 1.46 9.07 -13.88
N SER A 43 1.68 7.76 -14.01
CA SER A 43 2.56 7.20 -15.04
C SER A 43 1.96 7.38 -16.43
N THR A 44 2.82 7.74 -17.38
CA THR A 44 2.48 7.94 -18.79
C THR A 44 3.17 6.91 -19.67
N LYS A 45 2.78 6.84 -20.96
CA LYS A 45 3.43 5.97 -21.95
C LYS A 45 4.90 6.31 -22.19
N SER A 46 5.32 7.53 -21.87
CA SER A 46 6.71 7.98 -21.98
C SER A 46 7.51 7.77 -20.70
N GLN A 47 6.85 7.78 -19.53
CA GLN A 47 7.53 7.79 -18.24
C GLN A 47 6.68 7.12 -17.15
N LEU A 48 7.24 6.10 -16.50
CA LEU A 48 6.67 5.53 -15.29
C LEU A 48 6.99 6.39 -14.07
N SER A 49 6.20 6.22 -13.00
CA SER A 49 6.54 6.79 -11.71
C SER A 49 7.92 6.33 -11.27
N TRP A 50 8.65 7.25 -10.64
CA TRP A 50 10.00 6.95 -10.20
C TRP A 50 10.06 5.78 -9.20
N PRO A 51 9.14 5.65 -8.21
CA PRO A 51 9.12 4.50 -7.31
C PRO A 51 8.93 3.18 -8.07
N LEU A 52 7.98 3.15 -9.02
CA LEU A 52 7.73 1.97 -9.84
C LEU A 52 8.94 1.61 -10.70
N THR A 53 9.57 2.62 -11.32
CA THR A 53 10.78 2.43 -12.13
C THR A 53 11.90 1.79 -11.31
N ARG A 54 12.15 2.29 -10.10
CA ARG A 54 13.15 1.73 -9.20
C ARG A 54 12.85 0.29 -8.80
N LEU A 55 11.60 -0.01 -8.47
CA LEU A 55 11.18 -1.37 -8.10
C LEU A 55 11.38 -2.34 -9.26
N LEU A 56 11.00 -1.95 -10.47
CA LEU A 56 11.17 -2.80 -11.67
C LEU A 56 12.65 -3.00 -12.02
N GLN A 57 13.50 -1.98 -11.84
CA GLN A 57 14.95 -2.12 -12.00
C GLN A 57 15.57 -3.04 -10.96
N GLN A 58 15.10 -2.98 -9.70
CA GLN A 58 15.55 -3.90 -8.65
C GLN A 58 15.08 -5.32 -8.90
N LEU A 59 13.84 -5.48 -9.35
CA LEU A 59 13.29 -6.77 -9.77
C LEU A 59 14.13 -7.38 -10.88
N ASP A 60 14.49 -6.60 -11.91
CA ASP A 60 15.39 -7.03 -12.99
C ASP A 60 16.73 -7.51 -12.44
N ARG A 61 17.40 -6.71 -11.62
CA ARG A 61 18.70 -7.06 -11.03
C ARG A 61 18.66 -8.33 -10.16
N GLN A 62 17.61 -8.53 -9.38
CA GLN A 62 17.55 -9.63 -8.42
C GLN A 62 17.01 -10.93 -9.02
N VAL A 63 16.01 -10.85 -9.90
CA VAL A 63 15.27 -12.01 -10.38
C VAL A 63 15.79 -12.51 -11.73
N GLN A 64 16.20 -11.61 -12.64
CA GLN A 64 16.64 -11.95 -13.98
C GLN A 64 17.83 -12.94 -14.01
N PRO A 65 18.81 -12.89 -13.08
CA PRO A 65 19.87 -13.90 -13.00
C PRO A 65 19.38 -15.31 -12.65
N GLN A 66 18.21 -15.43 -12.02
CA GLN A 66 17.68 -16.69 -11.52
C GLN A 66 16.57 -17.28 -12.39
N ARG A 67 15.80 -16.42 -13.07
CA ARG A 67 14.76 -16.79 -14.03
C ARG A 67 14.38 -15.60 -14.92
N GLU A 68 13.83 -15.91 -16.08
CA GLU A 68 13.21 -14.88 -16.92
C GLU A 68 12.03 -14.22 -16.20
N LEU A 69 11.96 -12.90 -16.35
CA LEU A 69 10.86 -12.10 -15.86
C LEU A 69 9.66 -12.23 -16.78
N THR A 70 8.48 -12.28 -16.16
CA THR A 70 7.18 -12.48 -16.79
C THR A 70 6.31 -11.26 -16.56
N THR A 71 5.27 -11.11 -17.38
CA THR A 71 4.26 -10.05 -17.23
C THR A 71 3.57 -10.09 -15.86
N PHE A 72 3.44 -11.27 -15.26
CA PHE A 72 2.95 -11.46 -13.89
C PHE A 72 3.88 -10.87 -12.83
N ASP A 73 5.20 -10.95 -13.03
CA ASP A 73 6.18 -10.39 -12.09
C ASP A 73 6.03 -8.87 -12.04
N VAL A 74 5.94 -8.23 -13.21
CA VAL A 74 5.70 -6.80 -13.34
C VAL A 74 4.37 -6.39 -12.73
N LEU A 75 3.28 -7.12 -13.03
CA LEU A 75 1.97 -6.79 -12.49
C LEU A 75 1.92 -6.90 -10.95
N PHE A 76 2.54 -7.94 -10.39
CA PHE A 76 2.63 -8.09 -8.95
C PHE A 76 3.53 -7.00 -8.31
N THR A 77 4.61 -6.59 -8.98
CA THR A 77 5.42 -5.44 -8.54
C THR A 77 4.65 -4.12 -8.60
N ILE A 78 3.79 -3.91 -9.60
CA ILE A 78 2.89 -2.74 -9.63
C ILE A 78 1.95 -2.76 -8.42
N ALA A 79 1.36 -3.92 -8.10
CA ALA A 79 0.52 -4.07 -6.92
C ALA A 79 1.27 -3.75 -5.62
N TYR A 80 2.51 -4.21 -5.50
CA TYR A 80 3.39 -3.85 -4.38
C TYR A 80 3.66 -2.34 -4.29
N CYS A 81 3.98 -1.69 -5.43
CA CYS A 81 4.20 -0.24 -5.47
C CYS A 81 2.96 0.53 -4.99
N VAL A 82 1.76 0.10 -5.41
CA VAL A 82 0.50 0.70 -4.93
C VAL A 82 0.27 0.43 -3.45
N GLY A 83 0.70 -0.72 -2.92
CA GLY A 83 0.72 -0.99 -1.48
C GLY A 83 1.59 0.01 -0.71
N LEU A 84 2.78 0.34 -1.24
CA LEU A 84 3.63 1.39 -0.66
C LEU A 84 2.94 2.76 -0.68
N GLU A 85 2.24 3.10 -1.78
CA GLU A 85 1.47 4.35 -1.87
C GLU A 85 0.33 4.43 -0.84
N ALA A 86 -0.23 3.28 -0.45
CA ALA A 86 -1.28 3.19 0.56
C ALA A 86 -0.75 3.20 2.01
N GLY A 87 0.56 3.33 2.20
CA GLY A 87 1.21 3.43 3.52
C GLY A 87 1.68 2.12 4.12
N TYR A 88 1.69 1.03 3.33
CA TYR A 88 2.29 -0.23 3.76
C TYR A 88 3.80 -0.23 3.56
N VAL A 89 4.53 -0.92 4.44
CA VAL A 89 5.99 -1.08 4.36
C VAL A 89 6.35 -2.58 4.41
N PRO A 90 7.46 -3.02 3.83
CA PRO A 90 7.92 -4.41 3.97
C PRO A 90 8.16 -4.79 5.43
N VAL A 91 7.79 -6.01 5.82
CA VAL A 91 8.07 -6.54 7.17
C VAL A 91 9.57 -6.47 7.47
N GLY A 92 9.90 -6.13 8.72
CA GLY A 92 11.29 -6.01 9.19
C GLY A 92 11.92 -4.66 8.89
N HIS A 93 11.22 -3.79 8.15
CA HIS A 93 11.65 -2.43 7.89
C HIS A 93 10.77 -1.43 8.63
N LYS A 94 11.39 -0.39 9.20
CA LYS A 94 10.69 0.68 9.91
C LYS A 94 11.14 2.04 9.40
N LEU A 95 10.19 2.98 9.34
CA LEU A 95 10.53 4.37 9.09
C LEU A 95 11.14 4.96 10.35
N THR A 96 12.47 5.04 10.42
CA THR A 96 13.16 5.74 11.52
C THR A 96 13.09 7.24 11.24
N SER A 97 11.99 7.88 11.60
CA SER A 97 11.85 9.33 11.53
C SER A 97 11.53 9.92 12.90
N ASN A 98 12.16 11.05 13.21
CA ASN A 98 11.90 11.82 14.44
C ASN A 98 10.50 12.44 14.48
N GLN A 99 9.76 12.40 13.36
CA GLN A 99 8.37 12.82 13.29
C GLN A 99 7.47 11.59 13.16
N PRO A 100 6.52 11.38 14.09
CA PRO A 100 5.62 10.24 14.02
C PRO A 100 4.81 10.29 12.72
N LEU A 101 4.75 9.16 12.01
CA LEU A 101 3.76 8.97 10.95
C LEU A 101 2.38 9.16 11.57
N SER A 102 1.58 10.07 11.01
CA SER A 102 0.17 10.13 11.36
C SER A 102 -0.45 8.78 11.01
N ARG A 103 -0.98 8.06 12.01
CA ARG A 103 -1.62 6.74 11.81
C ARG A 103 -2.72 6.79 10.73
N TYR A 104 -3.31 7.96 10.55
CA TYR A 104 -4.41 8.22 9.64
C TYR A 104 -3.96 8.74 8.25
N ALA A 105 -2.68 9.06 8.04
CA ALA A 105 -2.20 9.52 6.73
C ALA A 105 -2.14 8.35 5.75
N SER A 106 -2.97 8.42 4.69
CA SER A 106 -3.05 7.40 3.63
C SER A 106 -1.81 7.31 2.75
N PHE A 107 -0.96 8.33 2.80
CA PHE A 107 0.17 8.51 1.91
C PHE A 107 1.32 9.19 2.65
N ASP A 108 2.54 8.67 2.45
CA ASP A 108 3.78 9.31 2.89
C ASP A 108 4.86 9.13 1.82
N ARG A 109 5.41 10.25 1.33
CA ARG A 109 6.45 10.25 0.29
C ARG A 109 7.72 9.50 0.74
N ARG A 110 8.06 9.52 2.02
CA ARG A 110 9.26 8.87 2.59
C ARG A 110 9.20 7.35 2.43
N ILE A 111 8.01 6.76 2.57
CA ILE A 111 7.77 5.32 2.34
C ILE A 111 8.19 4.95 0.92
N LEU A 112 7.73 5.71 -0.07
CA LEU A 112 8.11 5.48 -1.48
C LEU A 112 9.61 5.68 -1.69
N THR A 113 10.20 6.76 -1.18
CA THR A 113 11.62 7.06 -1.37
C THR A 113 12.55 5.96 -0.85
N ILE A 114 12.22 5.39 0.31
CA ILE A 114 13.05 4.39 1.01
C ILE A 114 12.75 2.99 0.48
N PHE A 115 11.48 2.58 0.45
CA PHE A 115 11.11 1.19 0.23
C PHE A 115 10.93 0.82 -1.26
N SER A 116 10.90 1.78 -2.18
CA SER A 116 10.93 1.49 -3.62
C SER A 116 12.27 0.92 -4.12
N LYS A 117 13.25 0.74 -3.24
CA LYS A 117 14.53 0.07 -3.51
C LYS A 117 14.55 -1.39 -3.07
N ILE A 118 13.50 -1.86 -2.39
CA ILE A 118 13.49 -3.16 -1.72
C ILE A 118 12.48 -4.07 -2.40
N ILE A 119 12.96 -5.19 -2.93
CA ILE A 119 12.15 -6.34 -3.30
C ILE A 119 12.41 -7.43 -2.25
N PRO A 120 11.39 -7.82 -1.45
CA PRO A 120 11.56 -8.84 -0.43
C PRO A 120 12.04 -10.19 -0.98
N SER A 121 12.86 -10.90 -0.21
CA SER A 121 13.49 -12.16 -0.65
C SER A 121 12.49 -13.29 -0.96
N ASN A 122 11.30 -13.25 -0.35
CA ASN A 122 10.21 -14.19 -0.56
C ASN A 122 9.20 -13.77 -1.65
N PHE A 123 9.58 -12.81 -2.52
CA PHE A 123 8.72 -12.24 -3.57
C PHE A 123 8.04 -13.29 -4.45
N TYR A 124 8.72 -14.39 -4.79
CA TYR A 124 8.17 -15.48 -5.58
C TYR A 124 8.63 -16.84 -5.07
N ASN A 125 7.66 -17.70 -4.74
CA ASN A 125 7.90 -19.09 -4.39
C ASN A 125 7.72 -19.98 -5.62
N ARG A 126 8.78 -20.73 -5.97
CA ARG A 126 8.82 -21.62 -7.14
C ARG A 126 7.97 -22.88 -6.95
N GLU A 127 7.87 -23.40 -5.74
CA GLU A 127 7.13 -24.62 -5.41
C GLU A 127 5.63 -24.39 -5.48
N SER A 128 5.13 -23.35 -4.80
CA SER A 128 3.72 -22.97 -4.84
C SER A 128 3.34 -22.16 -6.08
N ARG A 129 4.33 -21.79 -6.92
CA ARG A 129 4.17 -20.92 -8.11
C ARG A 129 3.38 -19.64 -7.80
N SER A 130 3.58 -19.11 -6.59
CA SER A 130 2.84 -17.98 -6.06
C SER A 130 3.79 -16.86 -5.66
N TYR A 131 3.30 -15.64 -5.77
CA TYR A 131 3.92 -14.46 -5.23
C TYR A 131 3.50 -14.27 -3.79
N ARG A 132 4.40 -13.75 -2.95
CA ARG A 132 4.07 -13.38 -1.58
C ARG A 132 4.88 -12.18 -1.13
N LEU A 133 4.21 -11.25 -0.47
CA LEU A 133 4.79 -10.09 0.17
C LEU A 133 4.15 -9.88 1.52
N ASP A 134 4.95 -10.01 2.58
CA ASP A 134 4.50 -9.69 3.92
C ASP A 134 4.84 -8.21 4.20
N ILE A 135 3.82 -7.43 4.52
CA ILE A 135 3.90 -5.97 4.69
C ILE A 135 3.19 -5.55 5.98
N THR A 136 3.58 -4.41 6.56
CA THR A 136 2.96 -3.83 7.76
C THR A 136 2.42 -2.44 7.48
N LEU A 137 1.32 -2.07 8.13
CA LEU A 137 0.81 -0.71 8.06
C LEU A 137 1.64 0.20 8.98
N ASN A 138 2.11 1.34 8.46
CA ASN A 138 2.84 2.37 9.25
C ASN A 138 4.03 1.84 10.08
N SER A 139 4.69 0.76 9.65
CA SER A 139 5.79 0.12 10.40
C SER A 139 5.40 -0.49 11.75
N ASP A 140 4.12 -0.77 11.98
CA ASP A 140 3.63 -1.47 13.17
C ASP A 140 3.62 -3.00 12.95
N ASP A 141 4.50 -3.70 13.68
CA ASP A 141 4.63 -5.17 13.59
C ASP A 141 3.40 -5.91 14.13
N GLN A 142 2.46 -5.24 14.80
CA GLN A 142 1.17 -5.85 15.18
C GLN A 142 0.19 -5.89 14.00
N GLN A 143 0.32 -4.97 13.03
CA GLN A 143 -0.55 -4.83 11.87
C GLN A 143 0.05 -5.50 10.62
N ARG A 144 0.46 -6.77 10.76
CA ARG A 144 1.05 -7.56 9.66
C ARG A 144 -0.02 -8.03 8.70
N CYS A 145 0.25 -7.81 7.42
CA CYS A 145 -0.57 -8.25 6.31
C CYS A 145 0.26 -9.08 5.32
N SER A 146 -0.41 -9.90 4.51
CA SER A 146 0.21 -10.66 3.44
C SER A 146 -0.53 -10.45 2.13
N LEU A 147 0.20 -9.94 1.13
CA LEU A 147 -0.25 -9.88 -0.25
C LEU A 147 0.26 -11.11 -0.99
N VAL A 148 -0.67 -11.95 -1.43
CA VAL A 148 -0.40 -13.20 -2.15
C VAL A 148 -0.93 -13.08 -3.57
N GLY A 149 -0.09 -13.43 -4.55
CA GLY A 149 -0.48 -13.48 -5.96
C GLY A 149 -0.44 -14.90 -6.49
N ILE A 150 -1.53 -15.42 -7.02
CA ILE A 150 -1.60 -16.75 -7.62
C ILE A 150 -1.94 -16.61 -9.10
N LYS A 151 -1.15 -17.25 -9.95
CA LYS A 151 -1.40 -17.30 -11.40
C LYS A 151 -2.57 -18.24 -11.69
N SER A 152 -3.56 -17.77 -12.43
CA SER A 152 -4.72 -18.56 -12.85
C SER A 152 -5.08 -18.22 -14.30
N GLY A 153 -4.62 -19.05 -15.24
CA GLY A 153 -4.71 -18.75 -16.67
C GLY A 153 -4.04 -17.41 -17.00
N ASP A 154 -4.79 -16.52 -17.65
CA ASP A 154 -4.35 -15.16 -18.00
C ASP A 154 -4.62 -14.11 -16.90
N PHE A 155 -5.01 -14.56 -15.71
CA PHE A 155 -5.32 -13.70 -14.57
C PHE A 155 -4.30 -13.88 -13.45
N LEU A 156 -3.97 -12.77 -12.80
CA LEU A 156 -3.32 -12.76 -11.49
C LEU A 156 -4.40 -12.60 -10.43
N CYS A 157 -4.63 -13.65 -9.64
CA CYS A 157 -5.47 -13.57 -8.45
C CYS A 157 -4.64 -12.98 -7.31
N LEU A 158 -5.04 -11.81 -6.84
CA LEU A 158 -4.44 -11.17 -5.67
C LEU A 158 -5.33 -11.39 -4.47
N THR A 159 -4.72 -11.79 -3.35
CA THR A 159 -5.38 -11.90 -2.05
C THR A 159 -4.55 -11.13 -1.04
N PHE A 160 -5.19 -10.26 -0.29
CA PHE A 160 -4.59 -9.45 0.76
C PHE A 160 -5.26 -9.75 2.10
N THR A 161 -4.51 -10.33 3.03
CA THR A 161 -5.01 -10.77 4.35
C THR A 161 -4.26 -10.11 5.49
N ILE A 162 -4.92 -9.98 6.64
CA ILE A 162 -4.30 -9.59 7.90
C ILE A 162 -3.88 -10.86 8.62
N LEU A 163 -2.60 -11.00 8.94
CA LEU A 163 -2.06 -12.27 9.47
C LEU A 163 -2.39 -12.50 10.95
N ASN A 164 -2.53 -11.43 11.73
CA ASN A 164 -2.72 -11.50 13.17
C ASN A 164 -4.18 -11.30 13.63
N ARG A 165 -5.13 -11.20 12.68
CA ARG A 165 -6.55 -10.90 12.95
C ARG A 165 -7.43 -11.86 12.14
N THR A 166 -8.02 -12.83 12.82
CA THR A 166 -8.95 -13.80 12.21
C THR A 166 -10.38 -13.30 12.13
N ASP A 167 -10.70 -12.24 12.88
CA ASP A 167 -11.99 -11.56 12.92
C ASP A 167 -12.20 -10.62 11.74
N LEU A 168 -11.12 -10.17 11.08
CA LEU A 168 -11.18 -9.27 9.94
C LEU A 168 -11.02 -10.05 8.62
N PRO A 169 -11.93 -9.89 7.65
CA PRO A 169 -11.85 -10.58 6.38
C PRO A 169 -10.71 -10.03 5.52
N GLY A 170 -9.99 -10.93 4.85
CA GLY A 170 -9.11 -10.55 3.74
C GLY A 170 -9.90 -10.09 2.52
N ARG A 171 -9.21 -9.45 1.57
CA ARG A 171 -9.77 -9.02 0.29
C ARG A 171 -9.08 -9.75 -0.86
N SER A 172 -9.82 -10.07 -1.90
CA SER A 172 -9.27 -10.70 -3.10
C SER A 172 -9.82 -10.05 -4.36
N MET A 173 -9.01 -10.07 -5.42
CA MET A 173 -9.43 -9.62 -6.74
C MET A 173 -8.67 -10.35 -7.86
N PHE A 174 -9.28 -10.39 -9.03
CA PHE A 174 -8.65 -10.94 -10.23
C PHE A 174 -8.23 -9.81 -11.17
N LEU A 175 -6.99 -9.86 -11.64
CA LEU A 175 -6.44 -8.90 -12.59
C LEU A 175 -6.09 -9.60 -13.90
N PRO A 176 -6.73 -9.23 -15.04
CA PRO A 176 -6.31 -9.72 -16.35
C PRO A 176 -4.93 -9.17 -16.68
N VAL A 177 -3.93 -10.06 -16.85
CA VAL A 177 -2.54 -9.63 -17.00
C VAL A 177 -2.32 -8.87 -18.30
N SER A 178 -2.88 -9.36 -19.40
CA SER A 178 -2.75 -8.74 -20.73
C SER A 178 -3.34 -7.33 -20.82
N ARG A 179 -4.27 -6.95 -19.93
CA ARG A 179 -4.87 -5.61 -19.88
C ARG A 179 -3.91 -4.55 -19.32
N PHE A 180 -3.01 -4.97 -18.43
CA PHE A 180 -2.12 -4.07 -17.69
C PHE A 180 -0.66 -4.22 -18.09
N VAL A 181 -0.26 -5.44 -18.49
CA VAL A 181 1.09 -5.76 -18.97
C VAL A 181 0.96 -6.69 -20.21
N PRO A 182 0.58 -6.15 -21.38
CA PRO A 182 0.33 -6.96 -22.58
C PRO A 182 1.58 -7.62 -23.15
N LEU A 183 2.71 -6.91 -23.11
CA LEU A 183 4.00 -7.40 -23.57
C LEU A 183 5.10 -6.81 -22.72
N LEU A 184 6.07 -7.63 -22.35
CA LEU A 184 7.19 -7.21 -21.52
C LEU A 184 8.38 -6.79 -22.39
N ASN A 185 8.79 -5.53 -22.26
CA ASN A 185 10.01 -4.99 -22.85
C ASN A 185 10.74 -4.12 -21.83
N PHE A 186 11.82 -4.64 -21.23
CA PHE A 186 12.61 -3.94 -20.22
C PHE A 186 13.33 -2.69 -20.75
N GLN A 187 13.65 -2.64 -22.04
CA GLN A 187 14.24 -1.43 -22.63
C GLN A 187 13.21 -0.30 -22.76
N LYS A 188 11.91 -0.65 -22.76
CA LYS A 188 10.79 0.27 -22.89
C LYS A 188 9.70 -0.06 -21.85
N LEU A 189 10.09 -0.08 -20.57
CA LEU A 189 9.18 -0.35 -19.44
C LEU A 189 7.89 0.49 -19.47
N PRO A 190 7.92 1.81 -19.76
CA PRO A 190 6.70 2.61 -19.85
C PRO A 190 5.69 2.12 -20.89
N LEU A 191 6.14 1.54 -22.00
CA LEU A 191 5.25 0.98 -23.03
C LEU A 191 4.72 -0.41 -22.67
N SER A 192 5.41 -1.11 -21.77
CA SER A 192 5.02 -2.44 -21.30
C SER A 192 3.87 -2.38 -20.30
N CYS A 193 3.67 -1.23 -19.64
CA CYS A 193 2.62 -1.03 -18.65
C CYS A 193 1.48 -0.18 -19.23
N GLN A 194 0.24 -0.63 -19.07
CA GLN A 194 -0.95 0.04 -19.59
C GLN A 194 -2.02 0.20 -18.51
N ASN A 195 -2.89 1.20 -18.69
CA ASN A 195 -4.05 1.45 -17.82
C ASN A 195 -3.68 1.58 -16.33
N LEU A 196 -2.54 2.21 -16.02
CA LEU A 196 -2.00 2.31 -14.65
C LEU A 196 -2.87 3.15 -13.71
N LEU A 197 -3.52 4.21 -14.22
CA LEU A 197 -4.54 4.96 -13.46
C LEU A 197 -5.69 4.04 -13.01
N GLU A 198 -6.25 3.26 -13.93
CA GLU A 198 -7.34 2.31 -13.62
C GLU A 198 -6.87 1.24 -12.64
N LEU A 199 -5.67 0.69 -12.86
CA LEU A 199 -5.10 -0.35 -12.00
C LEU A 199 -4.84 0.16 -10.59
N SER A 200 -4.23 1.33 -10.45
CA SER A 200 -3.97 2.00 -9.17
C SER A 200 -5.26 2.16 -8.38
N HIS A 201 -6.29 2.76 -8.99
CA HIS A 201 -7.58 2.95 -8.34
C HIS A 201 -8.25 1.62 -7.97
N LYS A 202 -8.20 0.61 -8.84
CA LYS A 202 -8.75 -0.72 -8.56
C LYS A 202 -8.07 -1.39 -7.36
N LEU A 203 -6.75 -1.31 -7.28
CA LEU A 203 -5.97 -1.89 -6.19
C LEU A 203 -6.19 -1.14 -4.88
N LYS A 204 -6.14 0.21 -4.90
CA LYS A 204 -6.40 1.06 -3.73
C LYS A 204 -7.81 0.79 -3.19
N ASN A 205 -8.83 0.92 -4.03
CA ASN A 205 -10.23 0.80 -3.61
C ASN A 205 -10.67 -0.64 -3.31
N GLY A 206 -10.07 -1.64 -3.97
CA GLY A 206 -10.49 -3.04 -3.87
C GLY A 206 -9.72 -3.87 -2.84
N LEU A 207 -8.46 -3.53 -2.56
CA LEU A 207 -7.58 -4.30 -1.67
C LEU A 207 -7.05 -3.45 -0.52
N PHE A 208 -6.30 -2.39 -0.82
CA PHE A 208 -5.45 -1.75 0.18
C PHE A 208 -6.22 -0.82 1.13
N THR A 209 -7.03 0.09 0.61
CA THR A 209 -7.80 1.02 1.44
C THR A 209 -8.79 0.31 2.35
N PRO A 210 -9.60 -0.67 1.88
CA PRO A 210 -10.51 -1.39 2.78
C PRO A 210 -9.79 -2.12 3.92
N VAL A 211 -8.70 -2.84 3.63
CA VAL A 211 -7.94 -3.54 4.68
C VAL A 211 -7.28 -2.57 5.64
N ARG A 212 -6.80 -1.42 5.14
CA ARG A 212 -6.28 -0.34 5.97
C ARG A 212 -7.36 0.22 6.88
N ASP A 213 -8.55 0.48 6.36
CA ASP A 213 -9.67 0.98 7.15
C ASP A 213 -10.06 -0.04 8.22
N ASP A 214 -10.10 -1.33 7.89
CA ASP A 214 -10.34 -2.42 8.84
C ASP A 214 -9.26 -2.48 9.95
N LEU A 215 -8.00 -2.19 9.63
CA LEU A 215 -6.89 -2.09 10.60
C LEU A 215 -6.90 -0.81 11.44
N CYS A 216 -7.41 0.29 10.88
CA CYS A 216 -7.51 1.59 11.53
C CYS A 216 -8.80 1.76 12.33
N GLN A 217 -9.79 0.88 12.16
CA GLN A 217 -10.97 0.82 13.01
C GLN A 217 -10.56 0.39 14.41
N ASP A 218 -10.28 1.39 15.24
CA ASP A 218 -10.30 1.27 16.68
C ASP A 218 -11.77 1.09 17.09
N ALA A 219 -12.08 0.09 17.93
CA ALA A 219 -13.45 -0.14 18.39
C ALA A 219 -14.04 1.10 19.10
N ASP A 220 -13.16 1.98 19.62
CA ASP A 220 -13.49 3.20 20.34
C ASP A 220 -13.33 4.49 19.51
N ALA A 221 -12.70 4.44 18.33
CA ALA A 221 -12.49 5.62 17.48
C ALA A 221 -13.17 5.46 16.12
N ALA A 222 -14.49 5.64 16.11
CA ALA A 222 -15.26 5.80 14.88
C ALA A 222 -14.92 7.14 14.21
N LEU A 223 -13.76 7.22 13.56
CA LEU A 223 -13.48 8.30 12.60
C LEU A 223 -14.27 7.99 11.34
N TYR A 224 -15.51 8.47 11.30
CA TYR A 224 -16.33 8.42 10.10
C TYR A 224 -15.62 9.28 9.03
N PRO A 225 -15.15 8.71 7.90
CA PRO A 225 -14.30 9.40 6.92
C PRO A 225 -15.12 10.33 6.01
N SER A 226 -16.02 11.09 6.61
CA SER A 226 -16.69 12.21 6.00
C SER A 226 -16.41 13.45 6.84
N LEU A 227 -16.72 14.62 6.27
CA LEU A 227 -16.75 15.87 7.04
C LEU A 227 -17.54 15.75 8.36
N TYR A 228 -18.51 14.83 8.47
CA TYR A 228 -19.28 14.62 9.70
C TYR A 228 -18.49 14.03 10.87
N GLY A 229 -17.46 13.23 10.58
CA GLY A 229 -16.69 12.54 11.61
C GLY A 229 -15.50 13.35 12.12
N LEU A 230 -15.31 14.57 11.62
CA LEU A 230 -14.28 15.48 12.11
C LEU A 230 -14.76 16.14 13.42
N PRO A 231 -13.84 16.41 14.37
CA PRO A 231 -14.12 17.29 15.51
C PRO A 231 -14.59 18.67 15.03
N ASP A 232 -15.51 19.29 15.76
CA ASP A 232 -16.14 20.55 15.35
C ASP A 232 -15.10 21.68 15.20
N GLU A 233 -13.99 21.62 15.94
CA GLU A 233 -12.88 22.58 15.83
C GLU A 233 -12.16 22.49 14.47
N VAL A 234 -11.97 21.28 13.97
CA VAL A 234 -11.31 21.01 12.68
C VAL A 234 -12.24 21.42 11.53
N LEU A 235 -13.53 21.09 11.65
CA LEU A 235 -14.58 21.54 10.73
C LEU A 235 -14.66 23.06 10.64
N ALA A 236 -14.64 23.74 11.78
CA ALA A 236 -14.66 25.20 11.86
C ALA A 236 -13.46 25.81 11.13
N LEU A 237 -12.25 25.26 11.35
CA LEU A 237 -11.03 25.72 10.69
C LEU A 237 -11.11 25.54 9.17
N LEU A 238 -11.59 24.38 8.69
CA LEU A 238 -11.79 24.10 7.27
C LEU A 238 -12.77 25.09 6.61
N VAL A 239 -13.93 25.28 7.22
CA VAL A 239 -14.99 26.17 6.72
C VAL A 239 -14.52 27.63 6.72
N ARG A 240 -13.82 28.07 7.77
CA ARG A 240 -13.40 29.47 7.91
C ARG A 240 -12.22 29.82 6.99
N THR A 241 -11.21 28.96 6.96
CA THR A 241 -9.88 29.29 6.44
C THR A 241 -9.64 28.73 5.05
N TYR A 242 -10.08 27.50 4.79
CA TYR A 242 -9.65 26.75 3.61
C TYR A 242 -10.70 26.67 2.49
N LEU A 243 -11.99 26.83 2.78
CA LEU A 243 -13.05 26.81 1.77
C LEU A 243 -13.36 28.21 1.22
N GLY A 244 -13.51 28.35 -0.10
CA GLY A 244 -13.97 29.59 -0.73
C GLY A 244 -15.48 29.82 -0.57
N ARG A 245 -15.97 31.04 -0.88
CA ARG A 245 -17.41 31.40 -0.74
C ARG A 245 -18.35 30.44 -1.49
N LYS A 246 -17.97 30.02 -2.71
CA LYS A 246 -18.77 29.10 -3.54
C LYS A 246 -18.83 27.70 -2.93
N ASP A 247 -17.72 27.20 -2.41
CA ASP A 247 -17.63 25.85 -1.85
C ASP A 247 -18.32 25.75 -0.49
N ARG A 248 -18.29 26.81 0.32
CA ARG A 248 -19.10 26.90 1.55
C ARG A 248 -20.60 26.84 1.26
N ALA A 249 -21.07 27.55 0.23
CA ALA A 249 -22.47 27.52 -0.16
C ALA A 249 -22.91 26.12 -0.62
N ARG A 250 -22.06 25.43 -1.40
CA ARG A 250 -22.27 24.04 -1.80
C ARG A 250 -22.27 23.09 -0.60
N LEU A 251 -21.34 23.26 0.33
CA LEU A 251 -21.26 22.45 1.55
C LEU A 251 -22.52 22.61 2.42
N GLY A 252 -23.01 23.85 2.62
CA GLY A 252 -24.25 24.11 3.36
C GLY A 252 -25.53 23.62 2.65
N ALA A 253 -25.46 23.32 1.36
CA ALA A 253 -26.57 22.73 0.62
C ALA A 253 -26.68 21.20 0.83
N THR A 254 -25.63 20.54 1.33
CA THR A 254 -25.60 19.07 1.47
C THR A 254 -26.53 18.56 2.57
N CYS A 255 -26.51 19.15 3.77
CA CYS A 255 -27.31 18.70 4.91
C CYS A 255 -27.51 19.82 5.96
N GLY A 256 -28.43 19.59 6.91
CA GLY A 256 -28.78 20.54 7.97
C GLY A 256 -27.61 20.95 8.87
N ARG A 257 -26.85 20.00 9.42
CA ARG A 257 -25.72 20.29 10.34
C ARG A 257 -24.63 21.14 9.67
N LEU A 258 -24.23 20.80 8.44
CA LEU A 258 -23.21 21.58 7.72
C LEU A 258 -23.75 22.97 7.34
N ARG A 259 -25.04 23.11 7.08
CA ARG A 259 -25.68 24.41 6.87
C ARG A 259 -25.58 25.29 8.12
N GLU A 260 -25.84 24.73 9.30
CA GLU A 260 -25.71 25.42 10.59
C GLU A 260 -24.26 25.85 10.83
N LEU A 261 -23.29 24.95 10.62
CA LEU A 261 -21.87 25.26 10.74
C LEU A 261 -21.40 26.36 9.78
N VAL A 262 -21.83 26.34 8.51
CA VAL A 262 -21.50 27.41 7.54
C VAL A 262 -22.11 28.75 7.95
N LYS A 263 -23.29 28.76 8.59
CA LYS A 263 -23.88 29.98 9.14
C LYS A 263 -23.08 30.49 10.34
N MET A 264 -22.70 29.61 11.27
CA MET A 264 -21.95 29.97 12.48
C MET A 264 -20.58 30.55 12.17
N TYR A 265 -19.87 30.00 11.18
CA TYR A 265 -18.51 30.44 10.83
C TYR A 265 -18.46 31.34 9.58
N ARG A 266 -19.57 32.02 9.27
CA ARG A 266 -19.60 33.01 8.21
C ARG A 266 -18.65 34.15 8.60
N PRO A 267 -17.60 34.45 7.81
CA PRO A 267 -16.74 35.57 8.12
C PRO A 267 -17.58 36.84 8.05
N GLU A 268 -17.62 37.57 9.16
CA GLU A 268 -18.13 38.94 9.18
C GLU A 268 -17.35 39.75 8.13
N GLY A 269 -18.09 40.54 7.35
CA GLY A 269 -17.64 41.09 6.08
C GLY A 269 -16.24 41.71 6.11
N ARG A 270 -15.39 41.22 5.22
CA ARG A 270 -14.48 42.06 4.43
C ARG A 270 -14.84 41.90 2.95
#